data_AF-A0A6A6QGC7-F1
#
_entry.id   AF-A0A6A6QGC7-F1
#
_cell.length_a   1.000
_cell.length_b   1.000
_cell.length_c   1.000
_cell.angle_alpha   90.00
_cell.angle_beta   90.00
_cell.angle_gamma   90.00
#
_symmetry.space_group_name_H-M   'P 1'
#
loop_
_entity.id
_entity.type
_entity.pdbx_description
1 polymer ?
#
loop_
_entity_poly.entity_id
_entity_poly.type
_entity_poly.pdbx_seq_one_letter_code
_entity_poly.pdbx_strand_id
1 'polypeptide(L)'
;MGALQTIIIWVGCYFIVPYLTFLSPLARTLTSVLAPYVVPKLIDFVKSILYPNSSIPIRPVPAPTKRALNLLFASASLALLLSLPAFAPENIFVATQSRLQIDTDVLFKRLEVLRPLTPTDITLRAKFVNTESRLAYLAFGPDTVAHCTVCGADDAWGYFAYHLPKLLWPHLLHAVVLGAATSDVFAGLEGARWRKQGWIAALAIVVVEVWYTATYDMTRNKKVKRMEDLANVFWRVRTLRLLAVAGLDGLLGLALWLTSTNRWLARPPPVAVRVQAATKNVEETLMKMRALGVLRNAVVRDKVLRGEVEQYWRQEGDVMGELVQDPEVAVVINGVVEEINMDKVQTDAGAMADGIMGGLVPGSGHVKEE
;
A
#
# COMPACT_ATOMS: atom_id res chain seq x y z
N MET A 1 -20.35 -15.25 -10.37
CA MET A 1 -20.57 -13.79 -10.48
C MET A 1 -19.58 -13.03 -11.38
N GLY A 2 -18.46 -13.62 -11.85
CA GLY A 2 -17.41 -12.85 -12.60
C GLY A 2 -17.69 -12.51 -14.06
N ALA A 3 -18.31 -13.39 -14.86
CA ALA A 3 -18.39 -13.19 -16.31
C ALA A 3 -19.29 -12.01 -16.73
N LEU A 4 -20.49 -11.91 -16.14
CA LEU A 4 -21.47 -10.88 -16.49
C LEU A 4 -20.98 -9.46 -16.14
N GLN A 5 -20.33 -9.32 -14.99
CA GLN A 5 -19.77 -8.05 -14.52
C GLN A 5 -18.64 -7.57 -15.44
N THR A 6 -17.80 -8.50 -15.92
CA THR A 6 -16.70 -8.21 -16.84
C THR A 6 -17.22 -7.77 -18.21
N ILE A 7 -18.29 -8.40 -18.71
CA ILE A 7 -18.95 -8.04 -19.98
C ILE A 7 -19.55 -6.63 -19.89
N ILE A 8 -20.26 -6.30 -18.80
CA ILE A 8 -20.86 -4.97 -18.60
C ILE A 8 -19.78 -3.88 -18.55
N ILE A 9 -18.65 -4.15 -17.88
CA ILE A 9 -17.52 -3.20 -17.81
C ILE A 9 -16.88 -3.02 -19.20
N TRP A 10 -16.70 -4.10 -19.96
CA TRP A 10 -16.18 -4.04 -21.34
C TRP A 10 -17.10 -3.21 -22.25
N VAL A 11 -18.40 -3.48 -22.22
CA VAL A 11 -19.40 -2.74 -23.01
C VAL A 11 -19.45 -1.27 -22.60
N GLY A 12 -19.48 -0.98 -21.29
CA GLY A 12 -19.47 0.40 -20.80
C GLY A 12 -18.19 1.17 -21.18
N CYS A 13 -17.02 0.55 -21.06
CA CYS A 13 -15.76 1.21 -21.40
C CYS A 13 -15.61 1.44 -22.90
N TYR A 14 -16.10 0.51 -23.73
CA TYR A 14 -15.99 0.63 -25.19
C TYR A 14 -17.00 1.63 -25.76
N PHE A 15 -18.21 1.70 -25.22
CA PHE A 15 -19.28 2.55 -25.74
C PHE A 15 -19.38 3.94 -25.10
N ILE A 16 -18.92 4.14 -23.86
CA ILE A 16 -19.12 5.42 -23.14
C ILE A 16 -17.86 6.29 -23.17
N VAL A 17 -16.68 5.71 -22.99
CA VAL A 17 -15.39 6.44 -22.93
C VAL A 17 -15.06 7.23 -24.21
N PRO A 18 -15.39 6.79 -25.44
CA PRO A 18 -15.15 7.58 -26.65
C PRO A 18 -15.92 8.91 -26.67
N TYR A 19 -17.06 8.98 -25.97
CA TYR A 19 -17.94 10.16 -25.93
C TYR A 19 -17.58 11.15 -24.80
N LEU A 20 -16.60 10.82 -23.95
CA LEU A 20 -16.08 11.75 -22.94
C LEU A 20 -15.13 12.77 -23.60
N THR A 21 -15.71 13.84 -24.14
CA THR A 21 -15.00 14.91 -24.86
C THR A 21 -14.06 15.75 -24.00
N PHE A 22 -14.16 15.67 -22.67
CA PHE A 22 -13.29 16.41 -21.74
C PHE A 22 -11.85 15.86 -21.66
N LEU A 23 -11.63 14.60 -22.05
CA LEU A 23 -10.31 13.95 -22.01
C LEU A 23 -9.50 14.25 -23.28
N SER A 24 -8.18 14.37 -23.17
CA SER A 24 -7.30 14.48 -24.34
C SER A 24 -7.38 13.21 -25.20
N PRO A 25 -7.13 13.26 -26.52
CA PRO A 25 -7.28 12.11 -27.42
C PRO A 25 -6.46 10.88 -26.98
N LEU A 26 -5.26 11.14 -26.46
CA LEU A 26 -4.35 10.10 -25.96
C LEU A 26 -4.85 9.52 -24.62
N ALA A 27 -5.47 10.32 -23.76
CA ALA A 27 -6.09 9.83 -22.54
C ALA A 27 -7.32 8.95 -22.83
N ARG A 28 -8.12 9.28 -23.86
CA ARG A 28 -9.29 8.47 -24.25
C ARG A 28 -8.90 7.08 -24.71
N THR A 29 -7.88 6.96 -25.57
CA THR A 29 -7.41 5.66 -26.06
C THR A 29 -6.76 4.83 -24.96
N LEU A 30 -5.99 5.45 -24.07
CA LEU A 30 -5.39 4.74 -22.94
C LEU A 30 -6.46 4.23 -21.96
N THR A 31 -7.48 5.05 -21.70
CA THR A 31 -8.57 4.70 -20.79
C THR A 31 -9.45 3.61 -21.38
N SER A 32 -9.80 3.66 -22.66
CA SER A 32 -10.64 2.63 -23.28
C SER A 32 -9.94 1.25 -23.33
N VAL A 33 -8.62 1.23 -23.50
CA VAL A 33 -7.83 -0.02 -23.53
C VAL A 33 -7.54 -0.56 -22.13
N LEU A 34 -7.19 0.29 -21.16
CA LEU A 34 -6.87 -0.16 -19.80
C LEU A 34 -8.09 -0.38 -18.91
N ALA A 35 -9.17 0.40 -19.08
CA ALA A 35 -10.30 0.36 -18.16
C ALA A 35 -10.92 -1.04 -17.99
N PRO A 36 -11.09 -1.88 -19.03
CA PRO A 36 -11.64 -3.22 -18.87
C PRO A 36 -10.76 -4.16 -18.01
N TYR A 37 -9.45 -3.90 -17.96
CA TYR A 37 -8.50 -4.67 -17.15
C TYR A 37 -8.31 -4.09 -15.75
N VAL A 38 -8.37 -2.76 -15.61
CA VAL A 38 -8.10 -2.05 -14.36
C VAL A 38 -9.36 -1.98 -13.50
N VAL A 39 -10.52 -1.65 -14.08
CA VAL A 39 -11.77 -1.43 -13.34
C VAL A 39 -12.21 -2.64 -12.51
N PRO A 40 -12.18 -3.90 -13.01
CA PRO A 40 -12.55 -5.05 -12.19
C PRO A 40 -11.63 -5.21 -10.97
N LYS A 41 -10.31 -5.03 -11.17
CA LYS A 41 -9.34 -5.07 -10.06
C LYS A 41 -9.53 -3.93 -9.08
N LEU A 42 -9.94 -2.76 -9.55
CA LEU A 42 -10.23 -1.60 -8.72
C LEU A 42 -11.51 -1.79 -7.92
N ILE A 43 -12.54 -2.42 -8.51
CA ILE A 43 -13.76 -2.83 -7.81
C ILE A 43 -13.44 -3.90 -6.77
N ASP A 44 -12.66 -4.92 -7.10
CA ASP A 44 -12.24 -5.95 -6.14
C ASP A 44 -11.38 -5.36 -5.03
N PHE A 45 -10.51 -4.40 -5.35
CA PHE A 45 -9.74 -3.63 -4.38
C PHE A 45 -10.67 -2.86 -3.44
N VAL A 46 -11.64 -2.10 -3.97
CA VAL A 46 -12.61 -1.34 -3.17
C VAL A 46 -13.46 -2.29 -2.32
N LYS A 47 -13.97 -3.40 -2.89
CA LYS A 47 -14.70 -4.43 -2.14
C LYS A 47 -13.86 -5.05 -1.04
N SER A 48 -12.57 -5.28 -1.28
CA SER A 48 -11.67 -5.83 -0.25
C SER A 48 -11.42 -4.87 0.91
N ILE A 49 -11.57 -3.55 0.70
CA ILE A 49 -11.46 -2.52 1.73
C ILE A 49 -12.80 -2.33 2.45
N LEU A 50 -13.91 -2.31 1.71
CA LEU A 50 -15.25 -2.06 2.25
C LEU A 50 -15.85 -3.29 2.94
N TYR A 51 -15.55 -4.49 2.43
CA TYR A 51 -16.06 -5.77 2.90
C TYR A 51 -14.88 -6.71 3.20
N PRO A 52 -14.07 -6.41 4.23
CA PRO A 52 -13.02 -7.34 4.65
C PRO A 52 -13.66 -8.66 5.04
N ASN A 53 -13.13 -9.77 4.50
CA ASN A 53 -13.59 -11.12 4.86
C ASN A 53 -13.58 -11.26 6.39
N SER A 54 -14.75 -11.48 6.98
CA SER A 54 -14.97 -11.56 8.44
C SER A 54 -14.22 -12.71 9.13
N SER A 55 -13.59 -13.59 8.35
CA SER A 55 -12.92 -14.78 8.86
C SER A 55 -11.53 -14.54 9.44
N ILE A 56 -10.94 -13.34 9.25
CA ILE A 56 -9.61 -13.03 9.79
C ILE A 56 -9.69 -11.77 10.67
N PRO A 57 -9.37 -11.88 11.98
CA PRO A 57 -9.44 -10.74 12.88
C PRO A 57 -8.40 -9.67 12.51
N ILE A 58 -8.80 -8.40 12.69
CA ILE A 58 -7.91 -7.24 12.61
C ILE A 58 -6.86 -7.39 13.71
N ARG A 59 -5.59 -7.30 13.34
CA ARG A 59 -4.46 -7.37 14.28
C ARG A 59 -3.73 -6.03 14.40
N PRO A 60 -3.10 -5.74 15.53
CA PRO A 60 -2.19 -4.60 15.63
C PRO A 60 -0.99 -4.76 14.69
N VAL A 61 -0.38 -3.63 14.32
CA VAL A 61 0.80 -3.62 13.44
C VAL A 61 1.96 -4.37 14.11
N PRO A 62 2.56 -5.38 13.45
CA PRO A 62 3.74 -6.06 13.96
C PRO A 62 4.90 -5.09 14.20
N ALA A 63 5.68 -5.31 15.27
CA ALA A 63 6.85 -4.50 15.61
C ALA A 63 7.84 -4.25 14.44
N PRO A 64 8.23 -5.24 13.61
CA PRO A 64 9.14 -4.98 12.49
C PRO A 64 8.50 -4.09 11.42
N THR A 65 7.20 -4.28 11.12
CA THR A 65 6.48 -3.43 10.17
C THR A 65 6.34 -2.00 10.67
N LYS A 66 6.19 -1.80 11.99
CA LYS A 66 6.20 -0.45 12.58
C LYS A 66 7.51 0.30 12.33
N ARG A 67 8.66 -0.38 12.37
CA ARG A 67 9.97 0.22 12.04
C ARG A 67 10.04 0.64 10.57
N ALA A 68 9.57 -0.21 9.67
CA ALA A 68 9.49 0.09 8.24
C ALA A 68 8.56 1.29 7.96
N LEU A 69 7.40 1.35 8.60
CA LEU A 69 6.47 2.49 8.49
C LEU A 69 7.11 3.78 9.00
N ASN A 70 7.81 3.75 10.13
CA ASN A 70 8.52 4.92 10.64
C ASN A 70 9.63 5.38 9.69
N LEU A 71 10.36 4.44 9.08
CA LEU A 71 11.41 4.73 8.11
C LEU A 71 10.83 5.41 6.85
N LEU A 72 9.77 4.84 6.28
CA LEU A 72 9.07 5.41 5.11
C LEU A 72 8.42 6.75 5.43
N PHE A 73 7.89 6.92 6.64
CA PHE A 73 7.35 8.20 7.08
C PHE A 73 8.44 9.26 7.22
N ALA A 74 9.59 8.91 7.78
CA ALA A 74 10.74 9.80 7.89
C ALA A 74 11.28 10.19 6.51
N SER A 75 11.41 9.25 5.57
CA SER A 75 11.86 9.56 4.21
C SER A 75 10.86 10.41 3.44
N ALA A 76 9.55 10.10 3.52
CA ALA A 76 8.50 10.91 2.91
C ALA A 76 8.49 12.33 3.47
N SER A 77 8.59 12.48 4.80
CA SER A 77 8.65 13.78 5.47
C SER A 77 9.89 14.56 5.05
N LEU A 78 11.05 13.92 5.00
CA LEU A 78 12.29 14.55 4.54
C LEU A 78 12.19 14.98 3.07
N ALA A 79 11.64 14.14 2.20
CA ALA A 79 11.45 14.47 0.79
C ALA A 79 10.50 15.67 0.61
N LEU A 80 9.40 15.71 1.38
CA LEU A 80 8.48 16.85 1.40
C LEU A 80 9.16 18.13 1.92
N LEU A 81 9.94 18.04 3.00
CA LEU A 81 10.70 19.19 3.52
C LEU A 81 11.71 19.70 2.49
N LEU A 82 12.49 18.81 1.87
CA LEU A 82 13.48 19.19 0.85
C LEU A 82 12.85 19.71 -0.45
N SER A 83 11.56 19.43 -0.68
CA SER A 83 10.81 19.95 -1.83
C SER A 83 10.53 21.45 -1.71
N LEU A 84 10.60 22.01 -0.50
CA LEU A 84 10.42 23.43 -0.25
C LEU A 84 11.52 24.26 -0.95
N PRO A 85 11.18 25.48 -1.41
CA PRO A 85 12.11 26.32 -2.16
C PRO A 85 13.34 26.74 -1.34
N ALA A 86 13.24 26.79 0.00
CA ALA A 86 14.35 27.14 0.88
C ALA A 86 15.56 26.18 0.78
N PHE A 87 15.33 24.93 0.36
CA PHE A 87 16.39 23.93 0.17
C PHE A 87 16.81 23.77 -1.29
N ALA A 88 16.19 24.51 -2.21
CA ALA A 88 16.57 24.53 -3.61
C ALA A 88 17.72 25.53 -3.82
N PRO A 89 18.67 25.26 -4.73
CA PRO A 89 19.65 26.26 -5.11
C PRO A 89 18.93 27.46 -5.73
N GLU A 90 19.43 28.66 -5.45
CA GLU A 90 18.83 29.90 -5.93
C GLU A 90 18.82 29.97 -7.47
N ASN A 91 17.69 30.39 -8.04
CA ASN A 91 17.61 30.73 -9.46
C ASN A 91 17.95 32.21 -9.64
N ILE A 92 19.11 32.50 -10.22
CA ILE A 92 19.64 33.86 -10.38
C ILE A 92 18.67 34.74 -11.17
N PHE A 93 18.03 34.20 -12.21
CA PHE A 93 17.08 34.97 -13.01
C PHE A 93 15.82 35.33 -12.22
N VAL A 94 15.29 34.39 -11.42
CA VAL A 94 14.10 34.61 -10.59
C VAL A 94 14.42 35.56 -9.44
N ALA A 95 15.57 35.39 -8.77
CA ALA A 95 16.00 36.26 -7.68
C ALA A 95 16.19 37.72 -8.14
N THR A 96 16.78 37.91 -9.32
CA THR A 96 17.02 39.25 -9.89
C THR A 96 15.87 39.77 -10.77
N GLN A 97 14.76 39.02 -10.88
CA GLN A 97 13.61 39.32 -11.74
C GLN A 97 14.02 39.70 -13.19
N SER A 98 15.05 39.03 -13.71
CA SER A 98 15.71 39.41 -14.96
C SER A 98 15.31 38.48 -16.11
N ARG A 99 15.21 39.04 -17.32
CA ARG A 99 14.90 38.27 -18.55
C ARG A 99 16.14 37.51 -19.00
N LEU A 100 15.93 36.42 -19.74
CA LEU A 100 17.03 35.58 -20.24
C LEU A 100 18.02 36.33 -21.15
N GLN A 101 17.57 37.37 -21.85
CA GLN A 101 18.37 38.17 -22.80
C GLN A 101 19.18 39.31 -22.16
N ILE A 102 19.10 39.49 -20.83
CA ILE A 102 19.83 40.56 -20.14
C ILE A 102 21.36 40.46 -20.33
N ASP A 103 22.08 41.58 -20.33
CA ASP A 103 23.54 41.53 -20.36
C ASP A 103 24.10 40.85 -19.10
N THR A 104 25.14 40.03 -19.28
CA THR A 104 25.74 39.22 -18.20
C THR A 104 26.25 40.10 -17.07
N ASP A 105 26.92 41.21 -17.39
CA ASP A 105 27.45 42.13 -16.38
C ASP A 105 26.33 42.81 -15.58
N VAL A 106 25.22 43.16 -16.23
CA VAL A 106 24.06 43.76 -15.55
C VAL A 106 23.39 42.73 -14.63
N LEU A 107 23.27 41.47 -15.07
CA LEU A 107 22.70 40.39 -14.25
C LEU A 107 23.49 40.17 -12.97
N PHE A 108 24.82 40.01 -13.09
CA PHE A 108 25.67 39.77 -11.93
C PHE A 108 25.85 41.03 -11.08
N LYS A 109 25.75 42.24 -11.65
CA LYS A 109 25.72 43.47 -10.85
C LYS A 109 24.45 43.59 -10.01
N ARG A 110 23.30 43.19 -10.56
CA ARG A 110 22.04 43.09 -9.78
C ARG A 110 22.12 42.03 -8.70
N LEU A 111 22.74 40.88 -8.99
CA LEU A 111 22.95 39.83 -8.00
C LEU A 111 23.86 40.31 -6.85
N GLU A 112 24.95 41.02 -7.18
CA GLU A 112 25.89 41.59 -6.21
C GLU A 112 25.21 42.61 -5.26
N VAL A 113 24.18 43.34 -5.75
CA VAL A 113 23.36 44.24 -4.93
C VAL A 113 22.49 43.46 -3.94
N LEU A 114 22.01 42.27 -4.30
CA LEU A 114 21.19 41.44 -3.41
C LEU A 114 22.02 40.70 -2.36
N ARG A 115 23.19 40.20 -2.76
CA ARG A 115 24.12 39.46 -1.88
C ARG A 115 25.53 39.42 -2.46
N PRO A 116 26.58 39.18 -1.64
CA PRO A 116 27.92 38.96 -2.14
C PRO A 116 27.97 37.77 -3.12
N LEU A 117 28.79 37.90 -4.16
CA LEU A 117 28.99 36.87 -5.17
C LEU A 117 29.73 35.66 -4.58
N THR A 118 29.15 34.48 -4.76
CA THR A 118 29.79 33.22 -4.36
C THR A 118 30.82 32.79 -5.40
N PRO A 119 31.77 31.89 -5.05
CA PRO A 119 32.71 31.32 -6.03
C PRO A 119 32.01 30.70 -7.24
N THR A 120 30.87 30.04 -7.00
CA THR A 120 30.04 29.46 -8.05
C THR A 120 29.47 30.54 -8.99
N ASP A 121 29.03 31.68 -8.45
CA ASP A 121 28.54 32.81 -9.25
C ASP A 121 29.64 33.39 -10.15
N ILE A 122 30.88 33.48 -9.65
CA ILE A 122 32.03 33.96 -10.43
C ILE A 122 32.30 33.02 -11.61
N THR A 123 32.28 31.70 -11.38
CA THR A 123 32.45 30.71 -12.46
C THR A 123 31.28 30.74 -13.46
N LEU A 124 30.05 30.93 -12.98
CA LEU A 124 28.87 31.07 -13.85
C LEU A 124 28.94 32.33 -14.71
N ARG A 125 29.42 33.45 -14.15
CA ARG A 125 29.63 34.69 -14.91
C ARG A 125 30.54 34.47 -16.11
N ALA A 126 31.63 33.73 -15.93
CA ALA A 126 32.55 33.38 -17.01
C ALA A 126 31.93 32.44 -18.06
N LYS A 127 30.94 31.63 -17.68
CA LYS A 127 30.24 30.70 -18.60
C LYS A 127 29.06 31.34 -19.34
N PHE A 128 28.45 32.39 -18.80
CA PHE A 128 27.26 33.08 -19.35
C PHE A 128 27.55 33.97 -20.58
N VAL A 129 28.51 33.61 -21.42
CA VAL A 129 28.87 34.38 -22.64
C VAL A 129 27.80 34.22 -23.71
N ASN A 130 27.26 33.01 -23.88
CA ASN A 130 26.30 32.68 -24.93
C ASN A 130 24.89 32.47 -24.39
N THR A 131 23.87 32.69 -25.21
CA THR A 131 22.47 32.39 -24.83
C THR A 131 22.29 30.89 -24.56
N GLU A 132 22.97 29.97 -25.28
CA GLU A 132 22.86 28.54 -24.99
C GLU A 132 23.34 28.16 -23.59
N SER A 133 24.42 28.77 -23.09
CA SER A 133 24.90 28.50 -21.73
C SER A 133 23.86 28.86 -20.65
N ARG A 134 23.05 29.89 -20.91
CA ARG A 134 21.95 30.31 -20.04
C ARG A 134 20.75 29.36 -20.14
N LEU A 135 20.52 28.76 -21.31
CA LEU A 135 19.52 27.69 -21.47
C LEU A 135 19.96 26.41 -20.75
N ALA A 136 21.24 26.06 -20.83
CA ALA A 136 21.83 24.94 -20.11
C ALA A 136 21.67 25.11 -18.59
N TYR A 137 21.81 26.34 -18.10
CA TYR A 137 21.56 26.68 -16.70
C TYR A 137 20.12 26.39 -16.27
N LEU A 138 19.13 26.72 -17.11
CA LEU A 138 17.72 26.46 -16.79
C LEU A 138 17.35 24.97 -16.86
N ALA A 139 18.01 24.22 -17.75
CA ALA A 139 17.77 22.79 -17.95
C ALA A 139 18.46 21.92 -16.88
N PHE A 140 19.74 22.17 -16.60
CA PHE A 140 20.58 21.30 -15.77
C PHE A 140 21.03 21.93 -14.45
N GLY A 141 20.78 23.23 -14.23
CA GLY A 141 21.05 23.92 -12.97
C GLY A 141 22.43 24.58 -12.85
N PRO A 142 22.64 25.36 -11.77
CA PRO A 142 23.84 26.18 -11.54
C PRO A 142 25.13 25.35 -11.45
N ASP A 143 25.11 24.33 -10.61
CA ASP A 143 26.28 23.53 -10.26
C ASP A 143 26.81 22.72 -11.47
N THR A 144 25.92 22.27 -12.35
CA THR A 144 26.28 21.55 -13.57
C THR A 144 27.01 22.45 -14.57
N VAL A 145 26.51 23.67 -14.77
CA VAL A 145 27.09 24.63 -15.74
C VAL A 145 28.36 25.28 -15.19
N ALA A 146 28.42 25.55 -13.89
CA ALA A 146 29.58 26.12 -13.23
C ALA A 146 30.82 25.22 -13.33
N HIS A 147 30.64 23.92 -13.08
CA HIS A 147 31.76 22.98 -12.91
C HIS A 147 32.04 22.09 -14.12
N CYS A 148 31.21 22.08 -15.16
CA CYS A 148 31.55 21.31 -16.36
C CYS A 148 32.65 22.02 -17.18
N THR A 149 33.84 21.43 -17.21
CA THR A 149 34.99 21.91 -18.00
C THR A 149 34.97 21.41 -19.45
N VAL A 150 34.39 20.23 -19.68
CA VAL A 150 34.38 19.55 -20.99
C VAL A 150 33.18 19.97 -21.87
N CYS A 151 32.12 20.51 -21.26
CA CYS A 151 30.89 20.88 -21.97
C CYS A 151 31.07 22.20 -22.76
N GLY A 152 30.76 22.16 -24.05
CA GLY A 152 30.63 23.36 -24.89
C GLY A 152 29.30 24.09 -24.66
N ALA A 153 29.13 25.29 -25.22
CA ALA A 153 27.87 26.04 -25.08
C ALA A 153 26.66 25.33 -25.75
N ASP A 154 26.90 24.71 -26.90
CA ASP A 154 25.88 24.02 -27.70
C ASP A 154 25.75 22.51 -27.41
N ASP A 155 26.59 21.99 -26.51
CA ASP A 155 26.66 20.55 -26.24
C ASP A 155 25.67 20.12 -25.15
N ALA A 156 24.40 19.97 -25.55
CA ALA A 156 23.33 19.51 -24.66
C ALA A 156 23.62 18.11 -24.08
N TRP A 157 24.23 17.22 -24.86
CA TRP A 157 24.53 15.86 -24.43
C TRP A 157 25.65 15.82 -23.40
N GLY A 158 26.72 16.60 -23.59
CA GLY A 158 27.79 16.75 -22.60
C GLY A 158 27.27 17.21 -21.24
N TYR A 159 26.41 18.23 -21.22
CA TYR A 159 25.78 18.68 -19.98
C TYR A 159 24.89 17.62 -19.35
N PHE A 160 24.08 16.91 -20.14
CA PHE A 160 23.25 15.82 -19.63
C PHE A 160 24.09 14.70 -19.01
N ALA A 161 25.14 14.24 -19.70
CA ALA A 161 26.03 13.19 -19.22
C ALA A 161 26.73 13.58 -17.91
N TYR A 162 27.17 14.84 -17.80
CA TYR A 162 27.75 15.36 -16.56
C TYR A 162 26.71 15.55 -15.43
N HIS A 163 25.46 15.88 -15.77
CA HIS A 163 24.37 16.03 -14.82
C HIS A 163 23.86 14.68 -14.26
N LEU A 164 23.99 13.61 -15.05
CA LEU A 164 23.36 12.32 -14.78
C LEU A 164 23.71 11.73 -13.39
N PRO A 165 24.96 11.75 -12.90
CA PRO A 165 25.26 11.27 -11.55
C PRO A 165 24.51 12.05 -10.45
N LYS A 166 24.38 13.38 -10.60
CA LYS A 166 23.65 14.25 -9.65
C LYS A 166 22.13 14.02 -9.75
N LEU A 167 21.64 13.68 -10.93
CA LEU A 167 20.25 13.27 -11.15
C LEU A 167 19.94 11.95 -10.43
N LEU A 168 20.82 10.95 -10.56
CA LEU A 168 20.62 9.59 -10.02
C LEU A 168 20.90 9.48 -8.52
N TRP A 169 21.73 10.35 -7.95
CA TRP A 169 22.15 10.25 -6.55
C TRP A 169 20.99 10.17 -5.55
N PRO A 170 19.94 11.02 -5.61
CA PRO A 170 18.80 10.90 -4.69
C PRO A 170 18.00 9.62 -4.87
N HIS A 171 17.97 9.05 -6.08
CA HIS A 171 17.31 7.77 -6.35
C HIS A 171 18.08 6.60 -5.77
N LEU A 172 19.41 6.64 -5.79
CA LEU A 172 20.24 5.64 -5.12
C LEU A 172 20.05 5.67 -3.60
N LEU A 173 19.99 6.87 -3.01
CA LEU A 173 19.68 7.03 -1.59
C LEU A 173 18.28 6.52 -1.25
N HIS A 174 17.29 6.84 -2.07
CA HIS A 174 15.93 6.34 -1.90
C HIS A 174 15.85 4.81 -2.05
N ALA A 175 16.60 4.24 -3.00
CA ALA A 175 16.68 2.79 -3.19
C ALA A 175 17.24 2.06 -1.95
N VAL A 176 18.17 2.68 -1.21
CA VAL A 176 18.66 2.14 0.07
C VAL A 176 17.56 2.17 1.13
N VAL A 177 16.83 3.28 1.26
CA VAL A 177 15.69 3.40 2.19
C VAL A 177 14.61 2.37 1.86
N LEU A 178 14.22 2.26 0.59
CA LEU A 178 13.24 1.31 0.09
C LEU A 178 13.72 -0.14 0.29
N GLY A 179 14.99 -0.41 0.03
CA GLY A 179 15.62 -1.71 0.24
C GLY A 179 15.57 -2.15 1.71
N ALA A 180 15.81 -1.22 2.64
CA ALA A 180 15.69 -1.46 4.08
C ALA A 180 14.22 -1.66 4.48
N ALA A 181 13.31 -0.77 4.04
CA ALA A 181 11.88 -0.82 4.35
C ALA A 181 11.15 -2.06 3.78
N THR A 182 11.73 -2.71 2.77
CA THR A 182 11.20 -3.95 2.16
C THR A 182 12.05 -5.18 2.43
N SER A 183 13.05 -5.09 3.31
CA SER A 183 13.85 -6.25 3.72
C SER A 183 13.09 -7.11 4.73
N ASP A 184 13.28 -8.42 4.65
CA ASP A 184 12.74 -9.39 5.61
C ASP A 184 13.32 -9.20 7.02
N VAL A 185 14.61 -8.89 7.12
CA VAL A 185 15.31 -8.67 8.40
C VAL A 185 14.77 -7.43 9.13
N PHE A 186 14.54 -6.32 8.42
CA PHE A 186 14.14 -5.06 9.05
C PHE A 186 12.61 -4.89 9.15
N ALA A 187 11.89 -5.22 8.08
CA ALA A 187 10.45 -4.97 7.93
C ALA A 187 9.57 -6.22 8.15
N GLY A 188 10.19 -7.40 8.26
CA GLY A 188 9.50 -8.68 8.40
C GLY A 188 8.90 -9.18 7.08
N LEU A 189 8.18 -10.30 7.18
CA LEU A 189 7.54 -10.95 6.03
C LEU A 189 6.53 -10.07 5.30
N GLU A 190 5.86 -9.14 6.00
CA GLU A 190 4.91 -8.21 5.38
C GLU A 190 5.63 -7.17 4.50
N GLY A 191 6.81 -6.69 4.93
CA GLY A 191 7.65 -5.79 4.14
C GLY A 191 8.19 -6.44 2.86
N ALA A 192 8.67 -7.68 2.98
CA ALA A 192 9.25 -8.44 1.86
C ALA A 192 8.26 -8.65 0.70
N ARG A 193 6.95 -8.73 0.99
CA ARG A 193 5.90 -8.90 -0.02
C ARG A 193 5.85 -7.78 -1.04
N TRP A 194 6.17 -6.56 -0.60
CA TRP A 194 6.07 -5.36 -1.43
C TRP A 194 7.37 -5.00 -2.14
N ARG A 195 8.44 -5.78 -1.94
CA ARG A 195 9.76 -5.53 -2.50
C ARG A 195 9.71 -5.39 -4.02
N LYS A 196 9.13 -6.36 -4.74
CA LYS A 196 9.10 -6.35 -6.21
C LYS A 196 8.36 -5.13 -6.75
N GLN A 197 7.19 -4.82 -6.20
CA GLN A 197 6.34 -3.71 -6.61
C GLN A 197 7.01 -2.36 -6.31
N GLY A 198 7.60 -2.23 -5.12
CA GLY A 198 8.35 -1.04 -4.72
C GLY A 198 9.52 -0.76 -5.66
N TRP A 199 10.34 -1.78 -5.96
CA TRP A 199 11.49 -1.62 -6.85
C TRP A 199 11.08 -1.30 -8.29
N ILE A 200 10.01 -1.92 -8.81
CA ILE A 200 9.48 -1.58 -10.14
C ILE A 200 9.01 -0.13 -10.18
N ALA A 201 8.28 0.33 -9.17
CA ALA A 201 7.80 1.71 -9.09
C ALA A 201 8.95 2.73 -8.97
N ALA A 202 9.95 2.44 -8.13
CA ALA A 202 11.14 3.28 -7.99
C ALA A 202 11.93 3.37 -9.32
N LEU A 203 12.13 2.23 -9.99
CA LEU A 203 12.79 2.20 -11.30
C LEU A 203 12.00 2.99 -12.35
N ALA A 204 10.67 2.89 -12.35
CA ALA A 204 9.83 3.65 -13.27
C ALA A 204 10.00 5.16 -13.09
N ILE A 205 10.08 5.65 -11.84
CA ILE A 205 10.34 7.08 -11.57
C ILE A 205 11.70 7.50 -12.15
N VAL A 206 12.75 6.71 -11.93
CA VAL A 206 14.10 6.99 -12.49
C VAL A 206 14.06 7.06 -14.01
N VAL A 207 13.45 6.07 -14.66
CA VAL A 207 13.38 5.98 -16.12
C VAL A 207 12.63 7.17 -16.70
N VAL A 208 11.48 7.53 -16.13
CA VAL A 208 10.68 8.69 -16.58
C VAL A 208 11.48 9.98 -16.44
N GLU A 209 12.21 10.15 -15.34
CA GLU A 209 13.00 11.36 -15.11
C GLU A 209 14.21 11.46 -16.05
N VAL A 210 14.97 10.37 -16.20
CA VAL A 210 16.10 10.29 -17.13
C VAL A 210 15.63 10.53 -18.56
N TRP A 211 14.53 9.89 -18.97
CA TRP A 211 13.95 10.09 -20.29
C TRP A 211 13.50 11.54 -20.51
N TYR A 212 12.78 12.14 -19.55
CA TYR A 212 12.32 13.52 -19.65
C TYR A 212 13.49 14.50 -19.76
N THR A 213 14.53 14.33 -18.95
CA THR A 213 15.71 15.20 -18.96
C THR A 213 16.59 14.99 -20.21
N ALA A 214 16.71 13.77 -20.71
CA ALA A 214 17.47 13.46 -21.92
C ALA A 214 16.81 13.97 -23.20
N THR A 215 15.48 13.96 -23.27
CA THR A 215 14.72 14.35 -24.47
C THR A 215 14.27 15.82 -24.45
N TYR A 216 14.60 16.56 -23.39
CA TYR A 216 14.18 17.95 -23.26
C TYR A 216 14.92 18.86 -24.24
N ASP A 217 14.16 19.53 -25.11
CA ASP A 217 14.68 20.55 -26.01
C ASP A 217 14.94 21.88 -25.28
N MET A 218 16.21 22.18 -25.05
CA MET A 218 16.69 23.41 -24.42
C MET A 218 16.32 24.67 -25.21
N THR A 219 16.12 24.56 -26.53
CA THR A 219 15.81 25.72 -27.38
C THR A 219 14.39 26.25 -27.17
N ARG A 220 13.52 25.49 -26.48
CA ARG A 220 12.15 25.90 -26.16
C ARG A 220 12.08 27.25 -25.43
N ASN A 221 13.04 27.52 -24.54
CA ASN A 221 13.13 28.77 -23.80
C ASN A 221 13.73 29.95 -24.63
N LYS A 222 14.28 29.72 -25.83
CA LYS A 222 14.83 30.79 -26.69
C LYS A 222 13.76 31.80 -27.15
N LYS A 223 12.53 31.34 -27.36
CA LYS A 223 11.42 32.15 -27.90
C LYS A 223 10.65 32.92 -26.82
N VAL A 224 10.90 32.62 -25.55
CA VAL A 224 10.16 33.16 -24.42
C VAL A 224 10.69 34.55 -24.06
N LYS A 225 9.79 35.55 -24.05
CA LYS A 225 10.13 36.95 -23.75
C LYS A 225 9.78 37.39 -22.33
N ARG A 226 8.83 36.72 -21.69
CA ARG A 226 8.38 37.00 -20.33
C ARG A 226 9.05 36.07 -19.34
N MET A 227 9.24 36.56 -18.12
CA MET A 227 9.91 35.82 -17.04
C MET A 227 9.00 34.70 -16.51
N GLU A 228 7.70 34.98 -16.39
CA GLU A 228 6.67 34.03 -15.92
C GLU A 228 6.50 32.81 -16.83
N ASP A 229 6.73 32.99 -18.13
CA ASP A 229 6.61 31.94 -19.15
C ASP A 229 7.87 31.06 -19.25
N LEU A 230 8.92 31.38 -18.47
CA LEU A 230 10.21 30.69 -18.54
C LEU A 230 10.10 29.31 -17.87
N ALA A 231 10.39 28.26 -18.62
CA ALA A 231 10.39 26.90 -18.07
C ALA A 231 11.66 26.67 -17.23
N ASN A 232 11.52 26.76 -15.91
CA ASN A 232 12.55 26.42 -14.92
C ASN A 232 12.64 24.89 -14.72
N VAL A 233 13.15 24.18 -15.74
CA VAL A 233 13.11 22.71 -15.79
C VAL A 233 13.88 22.07 -14.65
N PHE A 234 15.11 22.50 -14.38
CA PHE A 234 15.94 21.92 -13.31
C PHE A 234 15.20 21.92 -11.96
N TRP A 235 14.66 23.07 -11.55
CA TRP A 235 13.92 23.21 -10.29
C TRP A 235 12.62 22.41 -10.29
N ARG A 236 11.87 22.41 -11.41
CA ARG A 236 10.62 21.67 -11.55
C ARG A 236 10.85 20.16 -11.48
N VAL A 237 11.88 19.65 -12.13
CA VAL A 237 12.23 18.22 -12.08
C VAL A 237 12.66 17.84 -10.68
N ARG A 238 13.48 18.67 -10.00
CA ARG A 238 13.86 18.46 -8.60
C ARG A 238 12.64 18.37 -7.68
N THR A 239 11.67 19.27 -7.79
CA THR A 239 10.47 19.25 -6.94
C THR A 239 9.60 18.03 -7.25
N LEU A 240 9.37 17.72 -8.53
CA LEU A 240 8.60 16.55 -8.95
C LEU A 240 9.25 15.24 -8.50
N ARG A 241 10.58 15.12 -8.55
CA ARG A 241 11.33 13.97 -8.04
C ARG A 241 11.04 13.72 -6.56
N LEU A 242 11.18 14.77 -5.74
CA LEU A 242 10.96 14.67 -4.30
C LEU A 242 9.50 14.36 -3.96
N LEU A 243 8.55 14.95 -4.69
CA LEU A 243 7.13 14.63 -4.54
C LEU A 243 6.80 13.20 -4.98
N ALA A 244 7.42 12.70 -6.06
CA ALA A 244 7.23 11.34 -6.53
C ALA A 244 7.78 10.32 -5.52
N VAL A 245 8.94 10.59 -4.94
CA VAL A 245 9.53 9.80 -3.84
C VAL A 245 8.62 9.79 -2.62
N ALA A 246 8.16 10.95 -2.15
CA ALA A 246 7.24 11.04 -1.01
C ALA A 246 5.91 10.34 -1.28
N GLY A 247 5.37 10.46 -2.49
CA GLY A 247 4.15 9.77 -2.92
C GLY A 247 4.34 8.25 -2.94
N LEU A 248 5.46 7.76 -3.46
CA LEU A 248 5.79 6.34 -3.47
C LEU A 248 5.89 5.78 -2.04
N ASP A 249 6.61 6.46 -1.15
CA ASP A 249 6.76 6.07 0.25
C ASP A 249 5.43 6.10 1.01
N GLY A 250 4.59 7.11 0.75
CA GLY A 250 3.25 7.21 1.31
C GLY A 250 2.33 6.07 0.85
N LEU A 251 2.32 5.76 -0.45
CA LEU A 251 1.53 4.66 -1.00
C LEU A 251 2.01 3.30 -0.49
N LEU A 252 3.33 3.09 -0.43
CA LEU A 252 3.92 1.87 0.10
C LEU A 252 3.65 1.71 1.60
N GLY A 253 3.76 2.79 2.37
CA GLY A 253 3.44 2.81 3.78
C GLY A 253 1.96 2.49 4.04
N LEU A 254 1.06 3.07 3.25
CA LEU A 254 -0.38 2.76 3.31
C LEU A 254 -0.66 1.29 2.97
N ALA A 255 -0.04 0.77 1.91
CA ALA A 255 -0.14 -0.63 1.53
C ALA A 255 0.36 -1.56 2.64
N LEU A 256 1.53 -1.28 3.22
CA LEU A 256 2.11 -2.05 4.32
C LEU A 256 1.23 -2.03 5.57
N TRP A 257 0.66 -0.88 5.91
CA TRP A 257 -0.25 -0.77 7.05
C TRP A 257 -1.53 -1.57 6.83
N LEU A 258 -2.13 -1.48 5.64
CA LEU A 258 -3.33 -2.23 5.29
C LEU A 258 -3.09 -3.74 5.28
N THR A 259 -1.98 -4.21 4.71
CA THR A 259 -1.67 -5.64 4.66
C THR A 259 -1.24 -6.20 6.01
N SER A 260 -0.49 -5.44 6.79
CA SER A 260 -0.02 -5.90 8.10
C SER A 260 -1.11 -5.94 9.16
N THR A 261 -2.17 -5.14 9.04
CA THR A 261 -3.32 -5.14 9.97
C THR A 261 -4.43 -6.12 9.57
N ASN A 262 -4.22 -6.93 8.52
CA ASN A 262 -5.21 -7.81 7.90
C ASN A 262 -6.44 -7.08 7.35
N ARG A 263 -6.35 -5.77 7.09
CA ARG A 263 -7.43 -4.98 6.48
C ARG A 263 -7.48 -5.16 4.98
N TRP A 264 -6.35 -5.53 4.37
CA TRP A 264 -6.23 -5.78 2.94
C TRP A 264 -5.34 -6.99 2.66
N LEU A 265 -5.69 -7.83 1.67
CA LEU A 265 -4.93 -9.02 1.29
C LEU A 265 -4.55 -9.91 2.50
N ALA A 266 -5.49 -10.11 3.43
CA ALA A 266 -5.28 -10.92 4.61
C ALA A 266 -4.93 -12.35 4.20
N ARG A 267 -3.72 -12.79 4.57
CA ARG A 267 -3.29 -14.18 4.34
C ARG A 267 -3.52 -14.98 5.61
N PRO A 268 -4.23 -16.11 5.55
CA PRO A 268 -4.33 -16.99 6.70
C PRO A 268 -2.92 -17.49 7.07
N PRO A 269 -2.68 -17.79 8.37
CA PRO A 269 -1.43 -18.41 8.78
C PRO A 269 -1.19 -19.71 8.00
N PRO A 270 0.09 -20.11 7.82
CA PRO A 270 0.44 -21.32 7.09
C PRO A 270 -0.33 -22.53 7.60
N VAL A 271 -0.69 -23.47 6.71
CA VAL A 271 -1.46 -24.68 7.06
C VAL A 271 -0.80 -25.43 8.22
N ALA A 272 0.53 -25.53 8.24
CA ALA A 272 1.27 -26.14 9.34
C ALA A 272 0.97 -25.50 10.72
N VAL A 273 0.92 -24.16 10.78
CA VAL A 273 0.61 -23.43 12.02
C VAL A 273 -0.86 -23.62 12.41
N ARG A 274 -1.76 -23.66 11.42
CA ARG A 274 -3.19 -23.93 11.66
C ARG A 274 -3.41 -25.34 12.20
N VAL A 275 -2.75 -26.34 11.63
CA VAL A 275 -2.80 -27.73 12.08
C VAL A 275 -2.23 -27.83 13.48
N GLN A 276 -1.06 -27.25 13.75
CA GLN A 276 -0.45 -27.26 15.08
C GLN A 276 -1.35 -26.62 16.14
N ALA A 277 -1.99 -25.48 15.84
CA ALA A 277 -2.94 -24.86 16.75
C ALA A 277 -4.18 -25.73 16.99
N ALA A 278 -4.73 -26.35 15.95
CA ALA A 278 -5.85 -27.28 16.08
C ALA A 278 -5.47 -28.51 16.89
N THR A 279 -4.31 -29.14 16.64
CA THR A 279 -3.78 -30.26 17.41
C THR A 279 -3.64 -29.89 18.88
N LYS A 280 -3.06 -28.72 19.19
CA LYS A 280 -2.93 -28.25 20.58
C LYS A 280 -4.28 -28.10 21.27
N ASN A 281 -5.28 -27.54 20.58
CA ASN A 281 -6.63 -27.40 21.13
C ASN A 281 -7.29 -28.76 21.37
N VAL A 282 -7.09 -29.73 20.47
CA VAL A 282 -7.58 -31.10 20.61
C VAL A 282 -6.88 -31.79 21.79
N GLU A 283 -5.56 -31.66 21.92
CA GLU A 283 -4.81 -32.20 23.05
C GLU A 283 -5.28 -31.63 24.39
N GLU A 284 -5.47 -30.31 24.47
CA GLU A 284 -5.98 -29.65 25.68
C GLU A 284 -7.39 -30.16 26.04
N THR A 285 -8.26 -30.31 25.05
CA THR A 285 -9.62 -30.82 25.23
C THR A 285 -9.60 -32.29 25.67
N LEU A 286 -8.73 -33.10 25.06
CA LEU A 286 -8.55 -34.51 25.43
C LEU A 286 -8.03 -34.65 26.86
N MET A 287 -7.09 -33.80 27.28
CA MET A 287 -6.59 -33.80 28.66
C MET A 287 -7.70 -33.43 29.66
N LYS A 288 -8.54 -32.44 29.34
CA LYS A 288 -9.72 -32.10 30.15
C LYS A 288 -10.71 -33.25 30.23
N MET A 289 -11.01 -33.93 29.10
CA MET A 289 -11.88 -35.11 29.10
C MET A 289 -11.30 -36.27 29.94
N ARG A 290 -9.99 -36.53 29.84
CA ARG A 290 -9.32 -37.54 30.68
C ARG A 290 -9.39 -37.19 32.16
N ALA A 291 -9.16 -35.93 32.51
CA ALA A 291 -9.30 -35.44 33.88
C ALA A 291 -10.74 -35.61 34.40
N LEU A 292 -11.74 -35.26 33.60
CA LEU A 292 -13.15 -35.51 33.91
C LEU A 292 -13.44 -37.00 34.09
N GLY A 293 -12.86 -37.87 33.27
CA GLY A 293 -12.97 -39.33 33.42
C GLY A 293 -12.36 -39.84 34.73
N VAL A 294 -11.21 -39.31 35.15
CA VAL A 294 -10.60 -39.64 36.44
C VAL A 294 -11.46 -39.12 37.60
N LEU A 295 -11.95 -37.88 37.52
CA LEU A 295 -12.85 -37.30 38.52
C LEU A 295 -14.13 -38.13 38.65
N ARG A 296 -14.76 -38.49 37.52
CA ARG A 296 -15.95 -39.35 37.53
C ARG A 296 -15.66 -40.71 38.18
N ASN A 297 -14.53 -41.33 37.87
CA ASN A 297 -14.14 -42.59 38.52
C ASN A 297 -13.90 -42.42 40.02
N ALA A 298 -13.30 -41.29 40.45
CA ALA A 298 -13.10 -40.99 41.87
C ALA A 298 -14.43 -40.80 42.59
N VAL A 299 -15.35 -40.01 42.02
CA VAL A 299 -16.71 -39.79 42.53
C VAL A 299 -17.49 -41.09 42.64
N VAL A 300 -17.43 -41.95 41.62
CA VAL A 300 -18.12 -43.25 41.66
C VAL A 300 -17.49 -44.17 42.70
N ARG A 301 -16.19 -44.10 42.98
CA ARG A 301 -15.55 -44.98 43.98
C ARG A 301 -15.77 -44.52 45.42
N ASP A 302 -15.91 -43.22 45.66
CA ASP A 302 -16.19 -42.67 46.98
C ASP A 302 -17.68 -42.77 47.33
N LYS A 303 -18.00 -43.33 48.50
CA LYS A 303 -19.41 -43.54 48.90
C LYS A 303 -20.15 -42.23 49.19
N VAL A 304 -19.47 -41.23 49.74
CA VAL A 304 -20.06 -39.93 50.09
C VAL A 304 -20.36 -39.15 48.82
N LEU A 305 -19.36 -39.01 47.94
CA LEU A 305 -19.54 -38.29 46.68
C LEU A 305 -20.55 -38.98 45.75
N ARG A 306 -20.58 -40.32 45.71
CA ARG A 306 -21.62 -41.05 44.98
C ARG A 306 -23.01 -40.77 45.55
N GLY A 307 -23.16 -40.76 46.87
CA GLY A 307 -24.41 -40.43 47.54
C GLY A 307 -24.92 -39.03 47.20
N GLU A 308 -24.04 -38.03 47.22
CA GLU A 308 -24.34 -36.65 46.82
C GLU A 308 -24.79 -36.56 45.35
N VAL A 309 -24.11 -37.27 44.44
CA VAL A 309 -24.50 -37.31 43.02
C VAL A 309 -25.85 -38.01 42.83
N GLU A 310 -26.09 -39.14 43.50
CA GLU A 310 -27.39 -39.81 43.46
C GLU A 310 -28.50 -38.93 44.04
N GLN A 311 -28.23 -38.21 45.13
CA GLN A 311 -29.17 -37.28 45.74
C GLN A 311 -29.48 -36.11 44.80
N TYR A 312 -28.45 -35.52 44.18
CA TYR A 312 -28.62 -34.47 43.17
C TYR A 312 -29.53 -34.96 42.03
N TRP A 313 -29.26 -36.12 41.45
CA TRP A 313 -30.07 -36.63 40.34
C TRP A 313 -31.48 -37.03 40.75
N ARG A 314 -31.68 -37.52 41.98
CA ARG A 314 -33.04 -37.75 42.53
C ARG A 314 -33.78 -36.44 42.71
N GLN A 315 -33.16 -35.45 43.34
CA GLN A 315 -33.74 -34.14 43.55
C GLN A 315 -34.08 -33.45 42.23
N GLU A 316 -33.18 -33.49 41.25
CA GLU A 316 -33.44 -32.95 39.91
C GLU A 316 -34.60 -33.69 39.23
N GLY A 317 -34.65 -35.02 39.34
CA GLY A 317 -35.76 -35.82 38.82
C GLY A 317 -37.10 -35.49 39.47
N ASP A 318 -37.11 -35.28 40.79
CA ASP A 318 -38.29 -34.89 41.56
C ASP A 318 -38.76 -33.47 41.18
N VAL A 319 -37.83 -32.50 41.13
CA VAL A 319 -38.11 -31.10 40.72
C VAL A 319 -38.60 -31.04 39.28
N MET A 320 -37.93 -31.72 38.35
CA MET A 320 -38.38 -31.77 36.95
C MET A 320 -39.70 -32.51 36.80
N GLY A 321 -39.94 -33.55 37.59
CA GLY A 321 -41.23 -34.26 37.62
C GLY A 321 -42.36 -33.36 38.10
N GLU A 322 -42.14 -32.59 39.16
CA GLU A 322 -43.10 -31.61 39.67
C GLU A 322 -43.34 -30.47 38.66
N LEU A 323 -42.27 -29.95 38.05
CA LEU A 323 -42.35 -28.90 37.03
C LEU A 323 -43.11 -29.35 35.79
N VAL A 324 -42.93 -30.60 35.34
CA VAL A 324 -43.65 -31.17 34.19
C VAL A 324 -45.12 -31.46 34.52
N GLN A 325 -45.45 -31.70 35.79
CA GLN A 325 -46.83 -31.91 36.24
C GLN A 325 -47.60 -30.59 36.46
N ASP A 326 -46.91 -29.46 36.54
CA ASP A 326 -47.55 -28.14 36.59
C ASP A 326 -48.37 -27.92 35.30
N PRO A 327 -49.69 -27.68 35.40
CA PRO A 327 -50.55 -27.52 34.23
C PRO A 327 -50.14 -26.35 33.34
N GLU A 328 -49.51 -25.29 33.86
CA GLU A 328 -49.04 -24.16 33.06
C GLU A 328 -47.82 -24.56 32.22
N VAL A 329 -46.88 -25.31 32.80
CA VAL A 329 -45.66 -25.77 32.13
C VAL A 329 -45.94 -26.92 31.17
N ALA A 330 -46.85 -27.83 31.51
CA ALA A 330 -47.26 -28.94 30.66
C ALA A 330 -47.89 -28.45 29.33
N VAL A 331 -48.67 -27.36 29.38
CA VAL A 331 -49.24 -26.73 28.17
C VAL A 331 -48.15 -26.15 27.28
N VAL A 332 -47.14 -25.50 27.86
CA VAL A 332 -45.99 -24.95 27.12
C VAL A 332 -45.14 -26.06 26.53
N ILE A 333 -44.80 -27.11 27.29
CA ILE A 333 -43.99 -28.24 26.81
C ILE A 333 -44.72 -28.96 25.67
N ASN A 334 -46.00 -29.28 25.83
CA ASN A 334 -46.76 -29.95 24.78
C ASN A 334 -46.91 -29.08 23.53
N GLY A 335 -47.11 -27.76 23.69
CA GLY A 335 -47.12 -26.83 22.56
C GLY A 335 -45.79 -26.77 21.81
N VAL A 336 -44.66 -26.76 22.53
CA VAL A 336 -43.33 -26.80 21.91
C VAL A 336 -43.07 -28.16 21.24
N VAL A 337 -43.47 -29.28 21.86
CA VAL A 337 -43.30 -30.62 21.29
C VAL A 337 -44.13 -30.80 20.00
N GLU A 338 -45.35 -30.24 19.95
CA GLU A 338 -46.18 -30.23 18.75
C GLU A 338 -45.59 -29.34 17.64
N GLU A 339 -44.89 -28.27 18.01
CA GLU A 339 -44.22 -27.34 17.08
C GLU A 339 -42.83 -27.83 16.63
N ILE A 340 -42.22 -28.79 17.35
CA ILE A 340 -40.93 -29.37 16.97
C ILE A 340 -41.11 -30.23 15.72
N ASN A 341 -40.64 -29.69 14.60
CA ASN A 341 -40.47 -30.43 13.36
C ASN A 341 -39.27 -31.39 13.50
N MET A 342 -39.55 -32.66 13.77
CA MET A 342 -38.54 -33.71 13.95
C MET A 342 -37.62 -33.86 12.72
N ASP A 343 -38.13 -33.64 11.50
CA ASP A 343 -37.32 -33.70 10.27
C ASP A 343 -36.30 -32.56 10.22
N LYS A 344 -36.68 -31.37 10.67
CA LYS A 344 -35.77 -30.23 10.78
C LYS A 344 -34.70 -30.47 11.83
N VAL A 345 -35.06 -31.02 12.99
CA VAL A 345 -34.09 -31.38 14.04
C VAL A 345 -33.11 -32.45 13.55
N GLN A 346 -33.59 -33.47 12.82
CA GLN A 346 -32.74 -34.50 12.24
C GLN A 346 -31.79 -33.92 11.18
N THR A 347 -32.28 -32.99 10.36
CA THR A 347 -31.48 -32.29 9.35
C THR A 347 -30.41 -31.39 9.99
N ASP A 348 -30.76 -30.63 11.02
CA ASP A 348 -29.85 -29.75 11.76
C ASP A 348 -28.79 -30.56 12.53
N ALA A 349 -29.19 -31.69 13.13
CA ALA A 349 -28.26 -32.62 13.78
C ALA A 349 -27.29 -33.28 12.78
N GLY A 350 -27.79 -33.68 11.60
CA GLY A 350 -26.95 -34.17 10.50
C GLY A 350 -25.95 -33.12 10.03
N ALA A 351 -26.40 -31.89 9.79
CA ALA A 351 -25.54 -30.77 9.40
C ALA A 351 -24.49 -30.42 10.46
N MET A 352 -24.83 -30.54 11.75
CA MET A 352 -23.89 -30.34 12.86
C MET A 352 -22.85 -31.46 12.92
N ALA A 353 -23.26 -32.72 12.78
CA ALA A 353 -22.36 -33.87 12.74
C ALA A 353 -21.42 -33.78 11.53
N ASP A 354 -21.95 -33.43 10.35
CA ASP A 354 -21.19 -33.23 9.12
C ASP A 354 -20.26 -32.01 9.23
N GLY A 355 -20.65 -30.95 9.93
CA GLY A 355 -19.79 -29.80 10.21
C GLY A 355 -18.61 -30.15 11.12
N ILE A 356 -18.83 -31.00 12.13
CA ILE A 356 -17.77 -31.50 13.01
C ILE A 356 -16.85 -32.46 12.25
N MET A 357 -17.40 -33.38 11.46
CA MET A 357 -16.63 -34.36 10.68
C MET A 357 -15.90 -33.73 9.49
N GLY A 358 -16.53 -32.80 8.78
CA GLY A 358 -15.94 -32.04 7.68
C GLY A 358 -14.84 -31.08 8.13
N GLY A 359 -14.86 -30.64 9.40
CA GLY A 359 -13.74 -29.93 10.03
C GLY A 359 -12.54 -30.81 10.37
N LEU A 360 -12.73 -32.14 10.45
CA LEU A 360 -11.71 -33.12 10.83
C LEU A 360 -11.06 -33.83 9.64
N VAL A 361 -11.70 -33.83 8.45
CA VAL A 361 -11.14 -34.41 7.22
C VAL A 361 -10.56 -33.31 6.32
N PRO A 362 -9.22 -33.17 6.21
CA PRO A 362 -8.64 -32.25 5.26
C PRO A 362 -8.75 -32.86 3.85
N GLY A 363 -9.79 -32.51 3.09
CA GLY A 363 -9.86 -32.85 1.66
C GLY A 363 -11.22 -32.90 0.98
N SER A 364 -12.36 -32.96 1.67
CA SER A 364 -13.66 -33.00 1.01
C SER A 364 -14.21 -31.59 0.77
N GLY A 365 -13.68 -30.92 -0.26
CA GLY A 365 -14.39 -29.80 -0.87
C GLY A 365 -15.74 -30.30 -1.37
N HIS A 366 -16.83 -29.71 -0.89
CA HIS A 366 -18.17 -29.95 -1.39
C HIS A 366 -18.20 -29.71 -2.91
N VAL A 367 -18.32 -30.80 -3.68
CA VAL A 367 -18.93 -30.77 -5.00
C VAL A 367 -20.42 -30.56 -4.74
N LYS A 368 -20.92 -29.36 -5.06
CA LYS A 368 -22.36 -29.16 -5.20
C LYS A 368 -22.75 -29.82 -6.52
N GLU A 369 -23.51 -30.91 -6.45
CA GLU A 369 -24.32 -31.33 -7.59
C GLU A 369 -25.46 -30.31 -7.78
N GLU A 370 -25.72 -29.98 -9.05
CA GLU A 370 -26.68 -28.98 -9.51
C GLU A 370 -28.14 -29.38 -9.27
#